data_AF-A0A8H6ZJH2-F1
#
_entry.id   AF-A0A8H6ZJH2-F1
#
_cell.length_a   1.000
_cell.length_b   1.000
_cell.length_c   1.000
_cell.angle_alpha   90.00
_cell.angle_beta   90.00
_cell.angle_gamma   90.00
#
_symmetry.space_group_name_H-M   'P 1'
#
loop_
_entity.id
_entity.type
_entity.pdbx_description
1 polymer ?
#
loop_
_entity_poly.entity_id
_entity_poly.type
_entity_poly.pdbx_seq_one_letter_code
_entity_poly.pdbx_strand_id
1 'polypeptide(L)'
;MKDIQSFLQGLAIEGAEKLRVIDPLKRDENNRGAFAKPHVLLLQYGSNELRAFILWFQTFAFQIEGRKIAFSAIRFDVDVRPWFITDITGQFVEDDPHMMNTALAAIKRTLYKNTEFRNHVDGCLAKTEKPRSINDRVRDALSTFELWSMNVTNKAKREQVVWQLFAKPIAGDGLEYTEWLHIIKGQHYFIDTALEIKLAKMKSAKPYDSCAFCKCETHASEDCPYPKVEDWKGPIPKEVMAARETEKNEANTRGATRGRGARGRGNRGGFRGARGNRANTRRGRPY
;
A
#
# COMPACT_ATOMS: atom_id res chain seq x y z
N MET A 1 -2.68 -24.15 11.52
CA MET A 1 -3.78 -23.14 11.63
C MET A 1 -4.96 -23.65 12.44
N LYS A 2 -5.46 -24.88 12.20
CA LYS A 2 -6.33 -25.59 13.15
C LYS A 2 -5.75 -25.59 14.57
N ASP A 3 -4.42 -25.64 14.68
CA ASP A 3 -3.68 -25.52 15.95
C ASP A 3 -3.97 -24.20 16.69
N ILE A 4 -4.01 -23.05 15.99
CA ILE A 4 -4.29 -21.74 16.60
C ILE A 4 -5.74 -21.68 17.06
N GLN A 5 -6.67 -22.18 16.24
CA GLN A 5 -8.08 -22.24 16.65
C GLN A 5 -8.26 -23.15 17.87
N SER A 6 -7.66 -24.35 17.85
CA SER A 6 -7.75 -25.32 18.94
C SER A 6 -7.13 -24.77 20.22
N PHE A 7 -5.99 -24.09 20.12
CA PHE A 7 -5.36 -23.38 21.23
C PHE A 7 -6.29 -22.32 21.81
N LEU A 8 -6.85 -21.44 20.97
CA LEU A 8 -7.77 -20.38 21.41
C LEU A 8 -9.07 -20.94 22.00
N GLN A 9 -9.60 -22.02 21.44
CA GLN A 9 -10.78 -22.73 21.96
C GLN A 9 -10.50 -23.45 23.29
N GLY A 10 -9.23 -23.79 23.56
CA GLY A 10 -8.78 -24.37 24.82
C GLY A 10 -8.55 -23.34 25.93
N LEU A 11 -8.58 -22.04 25.63
CA LEU A 11 -8.64 -21.00 26.66
C LEU A 11 -9.99 -21.16 27.36
N ALA A 12 -9.98 -21.54 28.65
CA ALA A 12 -11.18 -21.74 29.46
C ALA A 12 -11.87 -20.40 29.80
N ILE A 13 -12.19 -19.62 28.76
CA ILE A 13 -12.82 -18.31 28.77
C ILE A 13 -14.13 -18.46 28.02
N GLU A 14 -15.20 -17.90 28.56
CA GLU A 14 -16.53 -17.93 27.94
C GLU A 14 -16.49 -17.42 26.49
N GLY A 15 -17.16 -18.11 25.56
CA GLY A 15 -17.25 -17.71 24.15
C GLY A 15 -16.08 -18.19 23.28
N ALA A 16 -15.07 -18.85 23.86
CA ALA A 16 -13.99 -19.48 23.11
C ALA A 16 -14.51 -20.58 22.18
N GLU A 17 -15.54 -21.33 22.58
CA GLU A 17 -16.14 -22.41 21.82
C GLU A 17 -16.77 -21.95 20.49
N LYS A 18 -17.19 -20.67 20.41
CA LYS A 18 -17.78 -20.06 19.22
C LYS A 18 -16.75 -19.43 18.29
N LEU A 19 -15.51 -19.24 18.76
CA LEU A 19 -14.45 -18.60 18.00
C LEU A 19 -14.13 -19.39 16.74
N ARG A 20 -13.96 -18.67 15.63
CA ARG A 20 -13.50 -19.24 14.36
C ARG A 20 -12.29 -18.48 13.85
N VAL A 21 -11.26 -19.22 13.47
CA VAL A 21 -10.11 -18.67 12.76
C VAL A 21 -10.40 -18.81 11.27
N ILE A 22 -10.64 -17.69 10.60
CA ILE A 22 -10.87 -17.66 9.16
C ILE A 22 -9.54 -17.53 8.44
N ASP A 23 -9.30 -18.50 7.57
CA ASP A 23 -8.22 -18.43 6.61
C ASP A 23 -8.46 -17.26 5.66
N PRO A 24 -7.41 -16.48 5.32
CA PRO A 24 -7.53 -15.53 4.24
C PRO A 24 -7.98 -16.30 3.00
N LEU A 25 -8.93 -15.73 2.24
CA LEU A 25 -9.51 -16.33 1.02
C LEU A 25 -8.42 -17.03 0.19
N LYS A 26 -8.68 -18.12 -0.54
CA LYS A 26 -7.64 -18.65 -1.44
C LYS A 26 -7.44 -17.72 -2.65
N ARG A 27 -6.29 -17.83 -3.33
CA ARG A 27 -5.97 -17.07 -4.55
C ARG A 27 -7.00 -17.42 -5.64
N ASP A 28 -7.51 -16.43 -6.35
CA ASP A 28 -8.19 -16.66 -7.63
C ASP A 28 -7.10 -16.96 -8.66
N GLU A 29 -7.14 -18.16 -9.26
CA GLU A 29 -6.13 -18.64 -10.21
C GLU A 29 -5.98 -17.70 -11.43
N ASN A 30 -7.00 -16.89 -11.70
CA ASN A 30 -7.06 -15.97 -12.84
C ASN A 30 -6.35 -14.64 -12.59
N ASN A 31 -6.06 -14.26 -11.34
CA ASN A 31 -5.45 -12.97 -11.01
C ASN A 31 -3.99 -13.14 -10.57
N ARG A 32 -3.07 -13.02 -11.53
CA ARG A 32 -1.62 -13.22 -11.35
C ARG A 32 -0.94 -11.94 -10.88
N GLY A 33 -1.12 -11.61 -9.61
CA GLY A 33 -0.23 -10.72 -8.85
C GLY A 33 0.55 -11.54 -7.83
N ALA A 34 1.84 -11.27 -7.69
CA ALA A 34 2.76 -11.98 -6.82
C ALA A 34 2.26 -12.01 -5.36
N PHE A 35 2.37 -13.18 -4.74
CA PHE A 35 2.03 -13.56 -3.34
C PHE A 35 0.60 -13.98 -3.03
N ALA A 36 0.51 -15.23 -2.55
CA ALA A 36 -0.49 -15.63 -1.58
C ALA A 36 -0.47 -14.66 -0.38
N LYS A 37 -1.67 -14.43 0.14
CA LYS A 37 -2.12 -13.37 1.04
C LYS A 37 -1.23 -13.20 2.27
N PRO A 38 -1.27 -12.04 2.95
CA PRO A 38 -0.68 -11.98 4.30
C PRO A 38 -1.21 -13.16 5.12
N HIS A 39 -0.37 -13.76 5.99
CA HIS A 39 -0.78 -14.76 6.98
C HIS A 39 -1.64 -14.15 8.10
N VAL A 40 -2.42 -13.12 7.77
CA VAL A 40 -3.37 -12.50 8.69
C VAL A 40 -4.57 -13.42 8.74
N LEU A 41 -4.72 -14.07 9.89
CA LEU A 41 -5.89 -14.86 10.21
C LEU A 41 -6.93 -13.93 10.81
N LEU A 42 -8.17 -14.02 10.31
CA LEU A 42 -9.26 -13.24 10.86
C LEU A 42 -9.95 -14.05 11.96
N LEU A 43 -9.91 -13.55 13.19
CA LEU A 43 -10.68 -14.11 14.29
C LEU A 43 -12.12 -13.59 14.20
N GLN A 44 -13.06 -14.50 13.96
CA GLN A 44 -14.49 -14.21 13.99
C GLN A 44 -15.13 -14.78 15.26
N TYR A 45 -16.22 -14.13 15.69
CA TYR A 45 -16.97 -14.47 16.91
C TYR A 45 -16.13 -14.26 18.18
N GLY A 46 -16.43 -14.98 19.26
CA GLY A 46 -15.83 -14.78 20.59
C GLY A 46 -16.55 -13.71 21.42
N SER A 47 -16.53 -13.92 22.74
CA SER A 47 -17.02 -12.95 23.73
C SER A 47 -16.14 -11.70 23.78
N ASN A 48 -16.64 -10.63 24.38
CA ASN A 48 -15.86 -9.41 24.56
C ASN A 48 -14.67 -9.64 25.50
N GLU A 49 -14.87 -10.50 26.49
CA GLU A 49 -13.89 -10.93 27.50
C GLU A 49 -12.74 -11.67 26.84
N LEU A 50 -13.03 -12.64 25.96
CA LEU A 50 -12.02 -13.36 25.19
C LEU A 50 -11.23 -12.42 24.27
N ARG A 51 -11.92 -11.50 23.59
CA ARG A 51 -11.25 -10.51 22.74
C ARG A 51 -10.34 -9.60 23.54
N ALA A 52 -10.81 -9.09 24.68
CA ALA A 52 -10.02 -8.25 25.58
C ALA A 52 -8.79 -9.01 26.09
N PHE A 53 -8.96 -10.27 26.49
CA PHE A 53 -7.85 -11.14 26.92
C PHE A 53 -6.82 -11.35 25.81
N ILE A 54 -7.25 -11.73 24.60
CA ILE A 54 -6.37 -11.95 23.45
C ILE A 54 -5.60 -10.68 23.09
N LEU A 55 -6.28 -9.53 23.07
CA LEU A 55 -5.67 -8.23 22.74
C LEU A 55 -4.78 -7.69 23.86
N TRP A 56 -5.04 -8.06 25.11
CA TRP A 56 -4.20 -7.71 26.25
C TRP A 56 -2.89 -8.50 26.23
N PHE A 57 -2.96 -9.81 26.00
CA PHE A 57 -1.77 -10.67 25.95
C PHE A 57 -0.94 -10.44 24.68
N GLN A 58 -1.60 -10.05 23.58
CA GLN A 58 -1.05 -9.75 22.25
C GLN A 58 -0.33 -10.92 21.58
N THR A 59 0.73 -11.46 22.18
CA THR A 59 1.59 -12.47 21.55
C THR A 59 1.50 -13.79 22.30
N PHE A 60 1.12 -14.84 21.60
CA PHE A 60 1.04 -16.20 22.13
C PHE A 60 2.13 -17.06 21.52
N ALA A 61 2.77 -17.88 22.34
CA ALA A 61 3.70 -18.90 21.92
C ALA A 61 3.38 -20.23 22.62
N PHE A 62 3.26 -21.30 21.86
CA PHE A 62 2.92 -22.63 22.38
C PHE A 62 3.54 -23.74 21.53
N GLN A 63 3.55 -24.96 22.06
CA GLN A 63 4.05 -26.14 21.36
C GLN A 63 2.94 -27.19 21.23
N ILE A 64 2.78 -27.75 20.04
CA ILE A 64 1.82 -28.82 19.75
C ILE A 64 2.49 -29.85 18.85
N GLU A 65 2.47 -31.13 19.25
CA GLU A 65 3.06 -32.24 18.45
C GLU A 65 4.50 -31.98 18.00
N GLY A 66 5.33 -31.40 18.88
CA GLY A 66 6.73 -31.05 18.56
C GLY A 66 6.91 -29.79 17.70
N ARG A 67 5.82 -29.16 17.23
CA ARG A 67 5.85 -27.89 16.50
C ARG A 67 5.71 -26.73 17.48
N LYS A 68 6.70 -25.83 17.51
CA LYS A 68 6.59 -24.53 18.20
C LYS A 68 5.85 -23.55 17.28
N ILE A 69 4.77 -22.94 17.77
CA ILE A 69 3.93 -21.98 17.05
C ILE A 69 3.89 -20.69 17.86
N ALA A 70 3.99 -19.55 17.17
CA ALA A 70 3.73 -18.25 17.77
C ALA A 70 2.85 -17.40 16.85
N PHE A 71 1.98 -16.58 17.44
CA PHE A 71 1.19 -15.60 16.71
C PHE A 71 0.99 -14.34 17.56
N SER A 72 0.79 -13.21 16.89
CA SER A 72 0.37 -11.97 17.55
C SER A 72 -1.04 -11.60 17.09
N ALA A 73 -1.89 -11.25 18.03
CA ALA A 73 -3.22 -10.73 17.82
C ALA A 73 -3.20 -9.21 17.95
N ILE A 74 -3.74 -8.54 16.92
CA ILE A 74 -3.91 -7.10 16.90
C ILE A 74 -5.37 -6.79 16.60
N ARG A 75 -5.84 -5.64 17.08
CA ARG A 75 -7.18 -5.18 16.73
C ARG A 75 -7.22 -4.90 15.23
N PHE A 76 -8.13 -5.55 14.53
CA PHE A 76 -8.43 -5.17 13.16
C PHE A 76 -9.31 -3.93 13.19
N ASP A 77 -8.75 -2.83 12.72
CA ASP A 77 -9.44 -1.56 12.62
C ASP A 77 -9.60 -1.20 11.14
N VAL A 78 -10.84 -1.27 10.66
CA VAL A 78 -11.20 -0.97 9.27
C VAL A 78 -11.06 0.50 8.93
N ASP A 79 -10.88 1.37 9.92
CA ASP A 79 -10.77 2.82 9.78
C ASP A 79 -9.30 3.28 9.88
N VAL A 80 -8.40 2.43 10.38
CA VAL A 80 -6.97 2.69 10.33
C VAL A 80 -6.48 2.68 8.87
N ARG A 81 -5.73 3.72 8.52
CA ARG A 81 -5.10 3.90 7.21
C ARG A 81 -3.57 3.90 7.38
N PRO A 82 -2.81 3.38 6.40
CA PRO A 82 -1.35 3.39 6.50
C PRO A 82 -0.82 4.83 6.39
N TRP A 83 0.24 5.14 7.13
CA TRP A 83 0.89 6.46 7.06
C TRP A 83 1.77 6.60 5.82
N PHE A 84 2.18 5.48 5.22
CA PHE A 84 2.98 5.46 4.00
C PHE A 84 2.19 6.00 2.81
N ILE A 85 2.72 7.04 2.18
CA ILE A 85 2.15 7.64 0.97
C ILE A 85 2.81 7.04 -0.26
N THR A 86 4.10 7.25 -0.46
CA THR A 86 4.81 6.85 -1.68
C THR A 86 6.32 6.84 -1.51
N ASP A 87 6.97 6.05 -2.36
CA ASP A 87 8.39 6.14 -2.64
C ASP A 87 8.69 7.32 -3.58
N ILE A 88 9.88 7.88 -3.41
CA ILE A 88 10.47 8.95 -4.22
C ILE A 88 11.84 8.46 -4.70
N THR A 89 12.05 8.52 -6.01
CA THR A 89 13.29 8.10 -6.66
C THR A 89 13.76 9.18 -7.63
N GLY A 90 15.05 9.21 -7.93
CA GLY A 90 15.61 10.18 -8.87
C GLY A 90 17.10 10.37 -8.65
N GLN A 91 17.72 11.17 -9.54
CA GLN A 91 19.15 11.45 -9.49
C GLN A 91 19.59 12.21 -8.23
N PHE A 92 18.66 12.89 -7.56
CA PHE A 92 18.92 13.74 -6.38
C PHE A 92 18.46 13.11 -5.07
N VAL A 93 18.05 11.84 -5.11
CA VAL A 93 17.64 11.08 -3.93
C VAL A 93 18.88 10.46 -3.33
N GLU A 94 19.35 11.04 -2.23
CA GLU A 94 20.56 10.65 -1.50
C GLU A 94 20.27 10.58 -0.01
N ASP A 95 21.10 9.86 0.76
CA ASP A 95 20.96 9.78 2.22
C ASP A 95 21.59 11.02 2.89
N ASP A 96 21.10 12.20 2.51
CA ASP A 96 21.48 13.50 3.09
C ASP A 96 20.27 14.14 3.79
N PRO A 97 20.30 14.27 5.14
CA PRO A 97 19.25 14.92 5.91
C PRO A 97 18.94 16.35 5.47
N HIS A 98 19.93 17.10 4.97
CA HIS A 98 19.69 18.47 4.50
C HIS A 98 18.81 18.47 3.24
N MET A 99 19.18 17.68 2.23
CA MET A 99 18.40 17.52 1.01
C MET A 99 17.00 16.96 1.27
N MET A 100 16.86 16.00 2.18
CA MET A 100 15.55 15.48 2.60
C MET A 100 14.67 16.57 3.22
N ASN A 101 15.21 17.39 4.12
CA ASN A 101 14.47 18.49 4.72
C ASN A 101 14.06 19.55 3.69
N THR A 102 14.94 19.86 2.74
CA THR A 102 14.65 20.77 1.63
C THR A 102 13.54 20.22 0.74
N ALA A 103 13.59 18.93 0.39
CA ALA A 103 12.55 18.25 -0.37
C ALA A 103 11.20 18.23 0.37
N LEU A 104 11.20 17.91 1.65
CA LEU A 104 10.00 17.91 2.49
C LEU A 104 9.38 19.31 2.58
N ALA A 105 10.21 20.34 2.74
CA ALA A 105 9.75 21.73 2.74
C ALA A 105 9.12 22.14 1.41
N ALA A 106 9.71 21.71 0.28
CA ALA A 106 9.13 21.91 -1.05
C ALA A 106 7.77 21.22 -1.19
N ILE A 107 7.66 19.96 -0.75
CA ILE A 107 6.39 19.20 -0.73
C ILE A 107 5.33 19.94 0.08
N LYS A 108 5.64 20.31 1.33
CA LYS A 108 4.74 21.03 2.22
C LYS A 108 4.30 22.36 1.62
N ARG A 109 5.21 23.13 1.03
CA ARG A 109 4.92 24.43 0.41
C ARG A 109 4.00 24.30 -0.81
N THR A 110 4.24 23.32 -1.67
CA THR A 110 3.39 23.06 -2.84
C THR A 110 1.98 22.66 -2.41
N LEU A 111 1.85 21.70 -1.48
CA LEU A 111 0.56 21.26 -0.97
C LEU A 111 -0.20 22.37 -0.23
N TYR A 112 0.51 23.20 0.55
CA TYR A 112 -0.10 24.34 1.25
C TYR A 112 -0.80 25.33 0.30
N LYS A 113 -0.28 25.50 -0.91
CA LYS A 113 -0.84 26.37 -1.96
C LYS A 113 -1.84 25.67 -2.88
N ASN A 114 -1.91 24.34 -2.85
CA ASN A 114 -2.77 23.57 -3.73
C ASN A 114 -4.24 23.62 -3.25
N THR A 115 -5.12 24.21 -4.06
CA THR A 115 -6.55 24.40 -3.71
C THR A 115 -7.28 23.08 -3.47
N GLU A 116 -7.02 22.06 -4.29
CA GLU A 116 -7.66 20.75 -4.19
C GLU A 116 -7.31 20.06 -2.86
N PHE A 117 -6.01 20.03 -2.50
CA PHE A 117 -5.52 19.53 -1.23
C PHE A 117 -6.12 20.26 -0.04
N ARG A 118 -6.16 21.60 -0.09
CA ARG A 118 -6.73 22.42 0.99
C ARG A 118 -8.21 22.13 1.20
N ASN A 119 -8.99 22.06 0.12
CA ASN A 119 -10.41 21.75 0.18
C ASN A 119 -10.66 20.33 0.72
N HIS A 120 -9.84 19.36 0.29
CA HIS A 120 -9.94 17.98 0.77
C HIS A 120 -9.60 17.88 2.26
N VAL A 121 -8.52 18.52 2.72
CA VAL A 121 -8.15 18.57 4.15
C VAL A 121 -9.27 19.20 4.98
N ASP A 122 -9.83 20.30 4.51
CA ASP A 122 -10.94 20.96 5.21
C ASP A 122 -12.16 20.05 5.30
N GLY A 123 -12.55 19.43 4.18
CA GLY A 123 -13.68 18.51 4.11
C GLY A 123 -13.55 17.32 5.07
N CYS A 124 -12.35 16.75 5.21
CA CYS A 124 -12.11 15.64 6.14
C CYS A 124 -12.13 16.11 7.60
N LEU A 125 -11.36 17.15 7.95
CA LEU A 125 -11.15 17.56 9.35
C LEU A 125 -12.31 18.38 9.92
N ALA A 126 -13.11 19.06 9.08
CA ALA A 126 -14.29 19.79 9.54
C ALA A 126 -15.36 18.90 10.18
N LYS A 127 -15.36 17.60 9.87
CA LYS A 127 -16.36 16.63 10.36
C LYS A 127 -16.10 16.19 11.79
N THR A 128 -14.85 16.19 12.23
CA THR A 128 -14.41 15.56 13.48
C THR A 128 -13.88 16.54 14.51
N GLU A 129 -13.48 17.74 14.07
CA GLU A 129 -12.81 18.71 14.92
C GLU A 129 -13.68 19.93 15.25
N LYS A 130 -13.29 20.65 16.31
CA LYS A 130 -13.89 21.96 16.62
C LYS A 130 -13.72 22.94 15.45
N PRO A 131 -14.62 23.94 15.32
CA PRO A 131 -14.50 24.97 14.29
C PRO A 131 -13.12 25.67 14.36
N ARG A 132 -12.36 25.58 13.26
CA ARG A 132 -11.04 26.20 13.07
C ARG A 132 -10.91 26.63 11.61
N SER A 133 -9.93 27.49 11.31
CA SER A 133 -9.71 27.94 9.94
C SER A 133 -9.15 26.82 9.06
N ILE A 134 -9.40 26.89 7.75
CA ILE A 134 -8.81 25.99 6.75
C ILE A 134 -7.28 25.99 6.86
N ASN A 135 -6.68 27.15 7.11
CA ASN A 135 -5.23 27.30 7.24
C ASN A 135 -4.67 26.50 8.43
N ASP A 136 -5.37 26.50 9.57
CA ASP A 136 -4.94 25.74 10.75
C ASP A 136 -5.01 24.24 10.48
N ARG A 137 -6.10 23.77 9.87
CA ARG A 137 -6.28 22.35 9.49
C ARG A 137 -5.22 21.86 8.51
N VAL A 138 -4.92 22.67 7.48
CA VAL A 138 -3.87 22.37 6.50
C VAL A 138 -2.50 22.36 7.15
N ARG A 139 -2.20 23.30 8.06
CA ARG A 139 -0.94 23.31 8.80
C ARG A 139 -0.79 22.07 9.67
N ASP A 140 -1.84 21.66 10.38
CA ASP A 140 -1.84 20.47 11.22
C ASP A 140 -1.62 19.21 10.38
N ALA A 141 -2.35 19.06 9.26
CA ALA A 141 -2.15 17.94 8.34
C ALA A 141 -0.71 17.86 7.81
N LEU A 142 -0.17 18.99 7.32
CA LEU A 142 1.20 19.07 6.80
C LEU A 142 2.27 18.89 7.89
N SER A 143 1.97 19.19 9.16
CA SER A 143 2.92 18.99 10.27
C SER A 143 3.31 17.52 10.44
N THR A 144 2.42 16.60 10.06
CA THR A 144 2.63 15.14 10.18
C THR A 144 3.46 14.53 9.03
N PHE A 145 3.78 15.30 8.00
CA PHE A 145 4.54 14.80 6.87
C PHE A 145 6.02 14.66 7.25
N GLU A 146 6.59 13.50 6.91
CA GLU A 146 7.98 13.12 7.18
C GLU A 146 8.57 12.37 5.97
N LEU A 147 9.90 12.45 5.82
CA LEU A 147 10.66 11.68 4.84
C LEU A 147 11.65 10.77 5.56
N TRP A 148 11.74 9.53 5.08
CA TRP A 148 12.73 8.55 5.56
C TRP A 148 13.56 8.09 4.36
N SER A 149 14.87 7.96 4.54
CA SER A 149 15.76 7.37 3.54
C SER A 149 15.88 5.86 3.77
N MET A 150 16.04 5.13 2.67
CA MET A 150 16.35 3.71 2.71
C MET A 150 17.22 3.33 1.52
N ASN A 151 18.15 2.41 1.75
CA ASN A 151 18.91 1.76 0.69
C ASN A 151 18.14 0.54 0.19
N VAL A 152 17.94 0.43 -1.13
CA VAL A 152 17.27 -0.72 -1.73
C VAL A 152 18.07 -1.27 -2.89
N THR A 153 17.99 -2.58 -3.07
CA THR A 153 18.41 -3.20 -4.32
C THR A 153 17.26 -3.15 -5.32
N ASN A 154 17.45 -2.39 -6.40
CA ASN A 154 16.42 -2.23 -7.41
C ASN A 154 16.26 -3.47 -8.30
N LYS A 155 15.27 -3.45 -9.19
CA LYS A 155 14.98 -4.57 -10.11
C LYS A 155 16.14 -4.95 -11.04
N ALA A 156 17.09 -4.03 -11.27
CA ALA A 156 18.31 -4.23 -12.05
C ALA A 156 19.51 -4.69 -11.18
N LYS A 157 19.26 -5.11 -9.93
CA LYS A 157 20.26 -5.54 -8.94
C LYS A 157 21.31 -4.46 -8.64
N ARG A 158 20.91 -3.18 -8.71
CA ARG A 158 21.75 -2.04 -8.31
C ARG A 158 21.22 -1.45 -7.01
N GLU A 159 22.13 -1.18 -6.10
CA GLU A 159 21.82 -0.40 -4.91
C GLU A 159 21.45 1.03 -5.31
N GLN A 160 20.42 1.58 -4.67
CA GLN A 160 20.02 2.96 -4.83
C GLN A 160 19.33 3.43 -3.54
N VAL A 161 19.42 4.73 -3.26
CA VAL A 161 18.64 5.36 -2.20
C VAL A 161 17.23 5.63 -2.71
N VAL A 162 16.25 5.43 -1.83
CA VAL A 162 14.85 5.79 -2.03
C VAL A 162 14.42 6.61 -0.82
N TRP A 163 13.69 7.70 -1.04
CA TRP A 163 12.99 8.37 0.06
C TRP A 163 11.56 7.87 0.13
N GLN A 164 11.06 7.71 1.34
CA GLN A 164 9.69 7.31 1.61
C GLN A 164 8.95 8.46 2.27
N LEU A 165 7.85 8.88 1.65
CA LEU A 165 6.98 9.93 2.17
C LEU A 165 5.92 9.30 3.08
N PHE A 166 5.87 9.78 4.31
CA PHE A 166 4.87 9.43 5.29
C PHE A 166 4.05 10.67 5.67
N ALA A 167 2.78 10.46 6.02
CA ALA A 167 1.98 11.42 6.75
C ALA A 167 0.87 10.72 7.52
N LYS A 168 0.42 11.31 8.63
CA LYS A 168 -0.77 10.82 9.33
C LYS A 168 -1.99 11.00 8.41
N PRO A 169 -2.75 9.93 8.12
CA PRO A 169 -3.96 10.04 7.32
C PRO A 169 -4.99 10.93 7.99
N ILE A 170 -5.59 11.82 7.21
CA ILE A 170 -6.67 12.73 7.65
C ILE A 170 -8.06 12.24 7.22
N ALA A 171 -8.11 11.32 6.26
CA ALA A 171 -9.31 10.76 5.69
C ALA A 171 -10.03 9.84 6.69
N GLY A 172 -11.34 9.98 6.82
CA GLY A 172 -12.18 9.16 7.69
C GLY A 172 -12.58 7.83 7.08
N ASP A 173 -12.59 7.73 5.75
CA ASP A 173 -12.97 6.51 5.04
C ASP A 173 -11.98 6.13 3.92
N GLY A 174 -12.27 5.04 3.20
CA GLY A 174 -11.40 4.53 2.14
C GLY A 174 -11.42 5.36 0.84
N LEU A 175 -12.53 6.02 0.54
CA LEU A 175 -12.68 6.86 -0.65
C LEU A 175 -11.91 8.17 -0.45
N GLU A 176 -12.13 8.83 0.68
CA GLU A 176 -11.39 10.02 1.08
C GLU A 176 -9.88 9.74 1.11
N TYR A 177 -9.48 8.58 1.65
CA TYR A 177 -8.06 8.21 1.69
C TYR A 177 -7.45 8.03 0.29
N THR A 178 -8.22 7.43 -0.62
CA THR A 178 -7.78 7.25 -2.02
C THR A 178 -7.63 8.59 -2.73
N GLU A 179 -8.58 9.50 -2.52
CA GLU A 179 -8.53 10.86 -3.05
C GLU A 179 -7.35 11.65 -2.46
N TRP A 180 -7.14 11.59 -1.14
CA TRP A 180 -5.99 12.18 -0.46
C TRP A 180 -4.66 11.75 -1.10
N LEU A 181 -4.47 10.44 -1.29
CA LEU A 181 -3.28 9.90 -1.96
C LEU A 181 -3.20 10.36 -3.42
N HIS A 182 -4.32 10.43 -4.14
CA HIS A 182 -4.36 10.89 -5.52
C HIS A 182 -3.89 12.35 -5.64
N ILE A 183 -4.42 13.22 -4.80
CA ILE A 183 -4.07 14.65 -4.78
C ILE A 183 -2.57 14.80 -4.55
N ILE A 184 -2.02 14.15 -3.51
CA ILE A 184 -0.59 14.25 -3.16
C ILE A 184 0.30 13.71 -4.29
N LYS A 185 -0.01 12.51 -4.82
CA LYS A 185 0.80 11.87 -5.87
C LYS A 185 0.63 12.50 -7.25
N GLY A 186 -0.46 13.25 -7.46
CA GLY A 186 -0.77 13.93 -8.71
C GLY A 186 0.06 15.20 -8.94
N GLN A 187 0.62 15.78 -7.87
CA GLN A 187 1.38 17.03 -7.96
C GLN A 187 2.80 16.85 -8.52
N HIS A 188 3.33 17.95 -9.03
CA HIS A 188 4.73 18.12 -9.38
C HIS A 188 5.41 18.97 -8.31
N TYR A 189 6.54 18.51 -7.80
CA TYR A 189 7.27 19.16 -6.71
C TYR A 189 8.61 19.64 -7.22
N PHE A 190 9.05 20.82 -6.82
CA PHE A 190 10.31 21.41 -7.29
C PHE A 190 11.19 21.81 -6.10
N ILE A 191 12.43 21.29 -6.03
CA ILE A 191 13.50 21.73 -5.12
C ILE A 191 14.27 22.84 -5.83
N ASP A 192 14.11 24.07 -5.36
CA ASP A 192 14.56 25.28 -6.05
C ASP A 192 14.05 25.35 -7.50
N THR A 193 14.16 26.51 -8.15
CA THR A 193 13.44 26.80 -9.42
C THR A 193 13.82 25.91 -10.62
N ALA A 194 14.67 24.90 -10.44
CA ALA A 194 15.22 24.06 -11.50
C ALA A 194 15.04 22.54 -11.31
N LEU A 195 14.81 22.01 -10.10
CA LEU A 195 14.85 20.55 -9.88
C LEU A 195 13.47 19.97 -9.56
N GLU A 196 12.89 19.24 -10.50
CA GLU A 196 11.62 18.52 -10.28
C GLU A 196 11.85 17.21 -9.50
N ILE A 197 11.25 17.10 -8.30
CA ILE A 197 11.04 15.81 -7.63
C ILE A 197 9.82 15.14 -8.25
N LYS A 198 10.03 13.95 -8.81
CA LYS A 198 8.94 13.11 -9.29
C LYS A 198 8.55 12.10 -8.22
N LEU A 199 7.36 12.26 -7.65
CA LEU A 199 6.76 11.21 -6.83
C LEU A 199 6.42 10.01 -7.73
N ALA A 200 6.63 8.80 -7.23
CA ALA A 200 6.27 7.59 -7.96
C ALA A 200 4.75 7.56 -8.20
N LYS A 201 4.31 7.77 -9.45
CA LYS A 201 2.90 7.67 -9.84
C LYS A 201 2.49 6.19 -9.94
N MET A 202 1.92 5.66 -8.85
CA MET A 202 1.34 4.30 -8.76
C MET A 202 2.29 3.12 -9.14
N LYS A 203 1.76 1.88 -9.05
CA LYS A 203 2.45 0.58 -8.99
C LYS A 203 3.58 0.31 -10.01
N SER A 204 3.65 1.01 -11.14
CA SER A 204 4.65 0.76 -12.18
C SER A 204 6.04 1.33 -11.85
N ALA A 205 6.14 2.27 -10.91
CA ALA A 205 7.39 2.93 -10.55
C ALA A 205 8.01 2.46 -9.23
N LYS A 206 7.46 1.40 -8.58
CA LYS A 206 8.05 0.89 -7.33
C LYS A 206 9.49 0.42 -7.58
N PRO A 207 10.48 0.99 -6.87
CA PRO A 207 11.90 0.68 -7.08
C PRO A 207 12.25 -0.77 -6.73
N TYR A 208 11.50 -1.36 -5.79
CA TYR A 208 11.65 -2.72 -5.30
C TYR A 208 10.28 -3.40 -5.16
N ASP A 209 10.30 -4.72 -4.97
CA ASP A 209 9.10 -5.49 -4.67
C ASP A 209 8.83 -5.44 -3.16
N SER A 210 7.57 -5.18 -2.75
CA SER A 210 7.16 -5.17 -1.33
C SER A 210 7.69 -6.38 -0.58
N CYS A 211 8.02 -6.25 0.71
CA CYS A 211 8.60 -7.34 1.49
C CYS A 211 7.82 -8.66 1.35
N ALA A 212 8.52 -9.75 1.07
CA ALA A 212 7.91 -11.06 0.85
C ALA A 212 7.36 -11.67 2.14
N PHE A 213 7.92 -11.29 3.29
CA PHE A 213 7.69 -11.92 4.58
C PHE A 213 6.58 -11.23 5.36
N CYS A 214 6.77 -9.95 5.71
CA CYS A 214 5.80 -9.19 6.48
C CYS A 214 4.80 -8.41 5.61
N LYS A 215 5.00 -8.37 4.28
CA LYS A 215 4.21 -7.59 3.31
C LYS A 215 4.25 -6.07 3.53
N CYS A 216 5.13 -5.58 4.39
CA CYS A 216 5.30 -4.15 4.57
C CYS A 216 5.82 -3.52 3.27
N GLU A 217 5.32 -2.32 2.97
CA GLU A 217 5.79 -1.53 1.83
C GLU A 217 7.01 -0.69 2.19
N THR A 218 7.36 -0.55 3.47
CA THR A 218 8.43 0.35 3.96
C THR A 218 9.83 -0.26 3.92
N HIS A 219 9.97 -1.51 3.49
CA HIS A 219 11.29 -2.15 3.34
C HIS A 219 11.30 -3.23 2.27
N ALA A 220 12.50 -3.51 1.77
CA ALA A 220 12.75 -4.63 0.87
C ALA A 220 12.75 -5.97 1.65
N SER A 221 12.74 -7.10 0.96
CA SER A 221 12.61 -8.40 1.65
C SER A 221 13.87 -8.77 2.42
N GLU A 222 15.01 -8.33 1.92
CA GLU A 222 16.36 -8.52 2.46
C GLU A 222 16.52 -7.85 3.84
N ASP A 223 15.81 -6.73 4.03
CA ASP A 223 15.87 -5.92 5.26
C ASP A 223 14.82 -6.33 6.28
N CYS A 224 13.93 -7.26 5.94
CA CYS A 224 12.90 -7.70 6.86
C CYS A 224 13.53 -8.34 8.12
N PRO A 225 13.18 -7.87 9.33
CA PRO A 225 13.73 -8.43 10.56
C PRO A 225 13.12 -9.80 10.89
N TYR A 226 11.91 -10.08 10.43
CA TYR A 226 11.18 -11.29 10.83
C TYR A 226 11.90 -12.60 10.54
N PRO A 227 12.45 -12.84 9.33
CA PRO A 227 13.18 -14.08 9.09
C PRO A 227 14.52 -14.17 9.81
N LYS A 228 15.00 -13.07 10.42
CA LYS A 228 16.23 -13.02 11.20
C LYS A 228 16.00 -13.33 12.69
N VAL A 229 14.74 -13.37 13.14
CA VAL A 229 14.39 -13.73 14.52
C VAL A 229 14.76 -15.19 14.76
N GLU A 230 15.46 -15.47 15.86
CA GLU A 230 15.77 -16.83 16.28
C GLU A 230 14.47 -17.63 16.39
N ASP A 231 14.49 -18.89 15.94
CA ASP A 231 13.31 -19.73 15.93
C ASP A 231 12.17 -19.25 14.99
N TRP A 232 12.43 -18.36 14.00
CA TRP A 232 11.42 -17.94 13.00
C TRP A 232 10.66 -19.12 12.39
N LYS A 233 9.33 -19.08 12.47
CA LYS A 233 8.42 -20.14 12.02
C LYS A 233 7.62 -19.79 10.76
N GLY A 234 7.89 -18.64 10.15
CA GLY A 234 7.25 -18.26 8.89
C GLY A 234 7.93 -18.85 7.66
N PRO A 235 7.61 -18.34 6.46
CA PRO A 235 8.18 -18.85 5.22
C PRO A 235 9.72 -18.84 5.22
N ILE A 236 10.33 -19.91 4.72
CA ILE A 236 11.78 -20.05 4.63
C ILE A 236 12.31 -19.07 3.58
N PRO A 237 13.25 -18.16 3.92
CA PRO A 237 13.72 -17.12 3.01
C PRO A 237 14.16 -17.62 1.64
N LYS A 238 14.94 -18.72 1.60
CA LYS A 238 15.43 -19.30 0.34
C LYS A 238 14.29 -19.75 -0.57
N GLU A 239 13.26 -20.38 -0.02
CA GLU A 239 12.11 -20.87 -0.79
C GLU A 239 11.27 -19.72 -1.34
N VAL A 240 11.02 -18.70 -0.52
CA VAL A 240 10.27 -17.51 -0.94
C VAL A 240 10.98 -16.76 -2.05
N MET A 241 12.30 -16.58 -1.94
CA MET A 241 13.09 -15.89 -2.96
C MET A 241 13.18 -16.69 -4.27
N ALA A 242 13.34 -18.03 -4.18
CA ALA A 242 13.32 -18.90 -5.35
C ALA A 242 11.98 -18.87 -6.08
N ALA A 243 10.86 -18.88 -5.34
CA ALA A 243 9.53 -18.76 -5.92
C ALA A 243 9.34 -17.41 -6.66
N ARG A 244 9.83 -16.31 -6.08
CA ARG A 244 9.80 -14.98 -6.72
C ARG A 244 10.58 -14.95 -8.03
N GLU A 245 11.77 -15.52 -8.04
CA GLU A 245 12.62 -15.56 -9.24
C GLU A 245 11.94 -16.37 -10.36
N THR A 246 11.31 -17.50 -10.00
CA THR A 246 10.55 -18.32 -10.93
C THR A 246 9.35 -17.56 -11.51
N GLU A 247 8.55 -16.89 -10.67
CA GLU A 247 7.42 -16.07 -11.11
C GLU A 247 7.85 -14.94 -12.05
N LYS A 248 8.98 -14.27 -11.74
CA LYS A 248 9.54 -13.20 -12.57
C LYS A 248 10.02 -13.73 -13.93
N ASN A 249 10.64 -14.90 -13.96
CA ASN A 249 11.10 -15.55 -15.19
C ASN A 249 9.92 -16.00 -16.07
N GLU A 250 8.86 -16.56 -15.48
CA GLU A 250 7.63 -16.89 -16.21
C GLU A 250 6.94 -15.65 -16.80
N ALA A 251 6.85 -14.56 -16.03
CA ALA A 251 6.24 -13.32 -16.48
C ALA A 251 7.00 -12.73 -17.69
N ASN A 252 8.34 -12.72 -17.64
CA ASN A 252 9.19 -12.26 -18.72
C ASN A 252 9.05 -13.13 -19.98
N THR A 253 8.98 -14.46 -19.81
CA THR A 253 8.85 -15.41 -20.93
C THR A 253 7.51 -15.24 -21.66
N ARG A 254 6.41 -15.09 -20.91
CA ARG A 254 5.07 -14.88 -21.50
C ARG A 254 4.91 -13.50 -22.16
N GLY A 255 5.60 -12.48 -21.64
CA GLY A 255 5.65 -11.15 -22.26
C GLY A 255 6.35 -11.17 -23.62
N ALA A 256 7.41 -11.97 -23.76
CA ALA A 256 8.15 -12.11 -25.01
C ALA A 256 7.35 -12.82 -26.12
N THR A 257 6.47 -13.77 -25.78
CA THR A 257 5.69 -14.53 -26.78
C THR A 257 4.54 -13.74 -27.40
N ARG A 258 4.03 -12.70 -26.75
CA ARG A 258 2.91 -11.88 -27.26
C ARG A 258 3.32 -10.74 -28.19
N GLY A 259 4.62 -10.57 -28.44
CA GLY A 259 5.16 -9.45 -29.20
C GLY A 259 5.88 -9.84 -30.49
N ARG A 260 5.26 -10.63 -31.38
CA ARG A 260 5.71 -10.81 -32.77
C ARG A 260 4.61 -11.37 -33.70
N GLY A 261 3.39 -10.86 -33.53
CA GLY A 261 2.39 -10.96 -34.60
C GLY A 261 2.85 -10.08 -35.76
N ALA A 262 3.45 -10.72 -36.77
CA ALA A 262 3.84 -10.10 -38.03
C ALA A 262 2.70 -9.20 -38.54
N ARG A 263 3.01 -7.93 -38.79
CA ARG A 263 2.15 -7.01 -39.52
C ARG A 263 1.94 -7.57 -40.93
N GLY A 264 0.93 -8.41 -41.08
CA GLY A 264 0.35 -8.74 -42.36
C GLY A 264 -0.10 -7.44 -43.01
N ARG A 265 0.59 -7.07 -44.10
CA ARG A 265 0.16 -6.05 -45.05
C ARG A 265 -1.18 -6.49 -45.65
N GLY A 266 -2.27 -6.17 -44.95
CA GLY A 266 -3.63 -6.30 -45.44
C GLY A 266 -4.03 -5.05 -46.21
N ASN A 267 -3.80 -5.08 -47.51
CA ASN A 267 -4.37 -4.18 -48.50
C ASN A 267 -5.91 -4.18 -48.37
N ARG A 268 -6.53 -3.08 -47.92
CA ARG A 268 -7.95 -2.80 -48.19
C ARG A 268 -8.13 -1.32 -48.46
N GLY A 269 -8.31 -1.03 -49.74
CA GLY A 269 -8.67 0.29 -50.24
C GLY A 269 -10.10 0.67 -49.89
N GLY A 270 -10.36 1.96 -50.08
CA GLY A 270 -11.65 2.52 -50.47
C GLY A 270 -12.76 2.47 -49.43
N PHE A 271 -13.06 3.61 -48.80
CA PHE A 271 -14.36 4.25 -49.04
C PHE A 271 -14.34 5.71 -48.58
N ARG A 272 -14.44 6.61 -49.56
CA ARG A 272 -14.90 7.98 -49.38
C ARG A 272 -16.40 7.92 -49.11
N GLY A 273 -16.92 8.68 -48.15
CA GLY A 273 -18.36 8.83 -48.02
C GLY A 273 -18.85 9.66 -46.85
N ALA A 274 -19.37 10.83 -47.19
CA ALA A 274 -20.50 11.51 -46.54
C ALA A 274 -20.31 12.18 -45.17
N ARG A 275 -20.03 13.49 -45.28
CA ARG A 275 -20.64 14.57 -44.49
C ARG A 275 -22.12 14.28 -44.19
N GLY A 276 -22.52 14.48 -42.94
CA GLY A 276 -23.92 14.47 -42.51
C GLY A 276 -24.11 15.45 -41.34
N ASN A 277 -25.01 16.41 -41.56
CA ASN A 277 -25.23 17.62 -40.80
C ASN A 277 -25.90 17.45 -39.43
N ARG A 278 -25.61 18.45 -38.58
CA ARG A 278 -26.46 19.10 -37.56
C ARG A 278 -27.98 18.81 -37.62
N ALA A 279 -28.54 18.49 -36.46
CA ALA A 279 -29.80 19.03 -35.92
C ALA A 279 -29.88 18.61 -34.43
N ASN A 280 -29.60 19.46 -33.44
CA ASN A 280 -30.49 20.46 -32.86
C ASN A 280 -31.89 19.93 -32.51
N THR A 281 -32.09 19.45 -31.28
CA THR A 281 -33.40 19.44 -30.63
C THR A 281 -33.26 19.70 -29.12
N ARG A 282 -33.73 20.90 -28.76
CA ARG A 282 -34.21 21.38 -27.47
C ARG A 282 -34.58 20.29 -26.45
N ARG A 283 -34.03 20.40 -25.23
CA ARG A 283 -34.74 20.04 -24.00
C ARG A 283 -34.78 21.25 -23.09
N GLY A 284 -35.94 21.89 -23.05
CA GLY A 284 -36.40 22.58 -21.86
C GLY A 284 -37.46 21.70 -21.20
N ARG A 285 -37.32 21.44 -19.90
CA ARG A 285 -38.36 21.78 -18.93
C ARG A 285 -37.82 21.68 -17.49
N PRO A 286 -38.25 22.60 -16.62
CA PRO A 286 -38.05 22.51 -15.18
C PRO A 286 -39.10 21.58 -14.57
N TYR A 287 -38.71 20.85 -13.52
CA TYR A 287 -39.33 20.79 -12.19
C TYR A 287 -38.32 20.12 -11.26
#